data_AF-A0A5R2MUP7-F1
#
_entry.id   AF-A0A5R2MUP7-F1
#
_cell.length_a   1.000
_cell.length_b   1.000
_cell.length_c   1.000
_cell.angle_alpha   90.00
_cell.angle_beta   90.00
_cell.angle_gamma   90.00
#
_symmetry.space_group_name_H-M   'P 1'
#
loop_
_entity.id
_entity.type
_entity.pdbx_description
1 polymer ?
#
loop_
_entity_poly.entity_id
_entity_poly.type
_entity_poly.pdbx_seq_one_letter_code
_entity_poly.pdbx_strand_id
1 'polypeptide(L)'
;LARYFAEHVDGQVQFAAFTGKAAQVLRSKGAVNARTIHSLIYRPKGEESVADEVTGKTSMSPTFSLNRQSPISRAKLVVIDECSMVDEQLGRDLMSFG
;
A
#
# COMPACT_ATOMS: atom_id res chain seq x y z
N LEU A 1 19.44 -3.70 5.98
CA LEU A 1 19.48 -4.02 4.53
C LEU A 1 18.62 -3.08 3.68
N ALA A 2 17.30 -2.98 3.91
CA ALA A 2 16.43 -2.08 3.13
C ALA A 2 16.89 -0.60 3.07
N ARG A 3 17.30 -0.02 4.22
CA ARG A 3 17.86 1.34 4.26
C ARG A 3 19.18 1.49 3.49
N TYR A 4 20.03 0.47 3.55
CA TYR A 4 21.31 0.48 2.84
C TYR A 4 21.09 0.58 1.33
N PHE A 5 20.14 -0.17 0.76
CA PHE A 5 19.81 -0.02 -0.66
C PHE A 5 19.23 1.35 -0.98
N ALA A 6 18.39 1.90 -0.10
CA ALA A 6 17.78 3.20 -0.31
C ALA A 6 18.80 4.34 -0.33
N GLU A 7 19.86 4.28 0.47
CA GLU A 7 20.94 5.28 0.51
C GLU A 7 21.74 5.38 -0.81
N HIS A 8 21.68 4.35 -1.66
CA HIS A 8 22.41 4.28 -2.93
C HIS A 8 21.54 4.55 -4.16
N VAL A 9 20.26 4.90 -3.98
CA VAL A 9 19.34 5.23 -5.08
C VAL A 9 19.29 6.74 -5.26
N ASP A 10 19.67 7.23 -6.44
CA ASP A 10 19.48 8.63 -6.83
C ASP A 10 18.02 8.87 -7.25
N GLY A 11 17.16 9.06 -6.24
CA GLY A 11 15.74 9.35 -6.43
C GLY A 11 14.88 8.98 -5.23
N GLN A 12 13.56 9.08 -5.40
CA GLN A 12 12.63 8.82 -4.31
C GLN A 12 12.50 7.32 -4.05
N VAL A 13 12.69 6.90 -2.79
CA VAL A 13 12.44 5.54 -2.34
C VAL A 13 11.18 5.50 -1.49
N GLN A 14 10.24 4.61 -1.82
CA GLN A 14 9.05 4.38 -1.00
C GLN A 14 9.20 3.08 -0.20
N PHE A 15 8.83 3.14 1.06
CA PHE A 15 8.74 1.97 1.92
C PHE A 15 7.26 1.66 2.17
N ALA A 16 6.89 0.40 2.04
CA ALA A 16 5.57 -0.06 2.39
C ALA A 16 5.64 -1.41 3.11
N ALA A 17 4.59 -1.72 3.87
CA ALA A 17 4.38 -3.04 4.44
C ALA A 17 2.92 -3.45 4.27
N PHE A 18 2.62 -4.74 4.40
CA PHE A 18 1.23 -5.19 4.30
C PHE A 18 0.35 -4.61 5.42
N THR A 19 0.83 -4.63 6.67
CA THR A 19 0.09 -4.19 7.86
C THR A 19 0.57 -2.84 8.41
N GLY A 20 -0.32 -2.14 9.12
CA GLY A 20 0.01 -0.88 9.79
C GLY A 20 1.08 -1.03 10.87
N LYS A 21 1.09 -2.16 11.60
CA LYS A 21 2.10 -2.47 12.62
C LYS A 21 3.49 -2.64 12.00
N ALA A 22 3.60 -3.41 10.92
CA ALA A 22 4.87 -3.57 10.20
C ALA A 22 5.37 -2.22 9.66
N ALA A 23 4.48 -1.42 9.06
CA ALA A 23 4.82 -0.06 8.62
C ALA A 23 5.29 0.84 9.77
N GLN A 24 4.69 0.72 10.96
CA GLN A 24 5.13 1.45 12.16
C GLN A 24 6.53 1.01 12.62
N VAL A 25 6.83 -0.28 12.59
CA VAL A 25 8.16 -0.81 12.88
C VAL A 25 9.19 -0.33 11.86
N LEU A 26 8.84 -0.23 10.58
CA LEU A 26 9.72 0.36 9.57
C LEU A 26 10.02 1.83 9.88
N ARG A 27 9.01 2.62 10.25
CA ARG A 27 9.19 4.03 10.66
C ARG A 27 10.11 4.16 11.87
N SER A 28 9.94 3.33 12.90
CA SER A 28 10.82 3.37 14.09
C SER A 28 12.27 2.97 13.77
N LYS A 29 12.50 2.22 12.69
CA LYS A 29 13.82 1.86 12.16
C LYS A 29 14.39 2.86 11.16
N GLY A 30 13.75 4.01 10.96
CA GLY A 30 14.24 5.12 10.13
C GLY A 30 13.64 5.23 8.73
N ALA A 31 12.78 4.30 8.31
CA ALA A 31 12.02 4.45 7.06
C ALA A 31 10.80 5.36 7.28
N VAL A 32 11.06 6.66 7.47
CA VAL A 32 10.07 7.64 7.98
C VAL A 32 8.80 7.77 7.12
N ASN A 33 8.90 7.53 5.81
CA ASN A 33 7.77 7.56 4.88
C ASN A 33 7.02 6.22 4.76
N ALA A 34 7.36 5.21 5.57
CA ALA A 34 6.74 3.90 5.50
C ALA A 34 5.24 3.94 5.83
N ARG A 35 4.43 3.32 4.97
CA ARG A 35 2.97 3.21 5.10
C ARG A 35 2.48 1.82 4.69
N THR A 36 1.17 1.54 4.77
CA THR A 36 0.66 0.28 4.23
C THR A 36 0.70 0.31 2.70
N ILE A 37 0.97 -0.84 2.06
CA ILE A 37 0.85 -0.96 0.60
C ILE A 37 -0.52 -0.47 0.12
N HIS A 38 -1.59 -0.80 0.85
CA HIS A 38 -2.96 -0.36 0.59
C HIS A 38 -3.09 1.17 0.53
N SER A 39 -2.61 1.89 1.54
CA SER A 39 -2.66 3.38 1.57
C SER A 39 -1.63 4.03 0.66
N LEU A 40 -0.63 3.28 0.20
CA LEU A 40 0.31 3.74 -0.82
C LEU A 40 -0.33 3.71 -2.20
N ILE A 41 -1.04 2.64 -2.56
CA ILE A 41 -1.51 2.45 -3.94
C ILE A 41 -2.99 2.74 -4.14
N TYR A 42 -3.82 2.77 -3.09
CA TYR A 42 -5.24 3.08 -3.17
C TYR A 42 -5.60 4.41 -2.51
N ARG A 43 -6.75 4.95 -2.92
CA ARG A 43 -7.46 6.05 -2.26
C ARG A 43 -8.95 5.69 -2.14
N PRO A 44 -9.65 6.20 -1.11
CA PRO A 44 -11.11 6.09 -1.03
C PRO A 44 -11.77 6.68 -2.28
N LYS A 45 -12.78 5.99 -2.81
CA LYS A 45 -13.56 6.44 -3.99
C LYS A 45 -15.04 6.69 -3.65
N GLY A 46 -15.54 6.12 -2.56
CA GLY A 46 -16.92 6.28 -2.12
C GLY A 46 -17.33 5.12 -1.24
N GLU A 47 -18.63 4.86 -1.17
CA GLU A 47 -19.22 3.75 -0.43
C GLU A 47 -20.21 3.01 -1.33
N GLU A 48 -20.37 1.71 -1.10
CA GLU A 48 -21.34 0.88 -1.80
C GLU A 48 -22.20 0.08 -0.81
N SER A 49 -23.45 -0.16 -1.19
CA SER A 49 -24.38 -0.96 -0.41
C SER A 49 -24.09 -2.45 -0.60
N VAL A 50 -23.70 -3.12 0.47
CA VAL A 50 -23.47 -4.56 0.51
C VAL A 50 -24.60 -5.20 1.30
N ALA A 51 -25.35 -6.08 0.64
CA ALA A 51 -26.39 -6.89 1.27
C ALA A 51 -25.78 -8.21 1.76
N ASP A 52 -26.00 -8.53 3.03
CA ASP A 52 -25.69 -9.84 3.58
C ASP A 52 -26.80 -10.82 3.17
N GLU A 53 -26.46 -11.78 2.30
CA GLU A 53 -27.42 -12.76 1.76
C GLU A 53 -28.03 -13.66 2.85
N VAL A 54 -27.36 -13.81 3.99
CA VAL A 54 -27.81 -14.67 5.10
C VAL A 54 -28.69 -13.87 6.08
N THR A 55 -28.30 -12.65 6.41
CA THR A 55 -29.01 -11.85 7.42
C THR A 55 -30.01 -10.84 6.85
N GLY A 56 -29.98 -10.61 5.54
CA GLY A 56 -30.82 -9.61 4.85
C GLY A 56 -30.47 -8.16 5.20
N LYS A 57 -29.38 -7.93 5.94
CA LYS A 57 -28.96 -6.60 6.37
C LYS A 57 -28.14 -5.92 5.27
N THR A 58 -28.48 -4.67 4.99
CA THR A 58 -27.70 -3.80 4.12
C THR A 58 -26.71 -2.99 4.96
N SER A 59 -25.44 -3.03 4.58
CA SER A 59 -24.38 -2.21 5.18
C SER A 59 -23.68 -1.38 4.12
N MET A 60 -23.14 -0.22 4.51
CA MET A 60 -22.27 0.57 3.62
C MET A 60 -20.84 0.09 3.78
N SER A 61 -20.19 -0.24 2.66
CA SER A 61 -18.77 -0.61 2.62
C SER A 61 -17.98 0.41 1.81
N PRO A 62 -16.80 0.86 2.28
CA PRO A 62 -15.98 1.78 1.53
C PRO A 62 -15.40 1.11 0.28
N THR A 63 -15.39 1.85 -0.83
CA THR A 63 -14.75 1.44 -2.07
C THR A 63 -13.45 2.17 -2.29
N PHE A 64 -12.51 1.52 -2.96
CA PHE A 64 -11.17 2.01 -3.21
C PHE A 64 -10.85 2.01 -4.69
N SER A 65 -9.97 2.93 -5.09
CA SER A 65 -9.44 2.98 -6.45
C SER A 65 -7.96 3.29 -6.43
N LEU A 66 -7.25 2.90 -7.50
CA LEU A 66 -5.82 3.18 -7.62
C LEU A 66 -5.55 4.69 -7.53
N ASN A 67 -4.64 5.05 -6.63
CA ASN A 67 -4.22 6.42 -6.42
C ASN A 67 -3.07 6.77 -7.38
N ARG A 68 -3.39 7.03 -8.65
CA ARG A 68 -2.38 7.39 -9.69
C ARG A 68 -1.53 8.61 -9.35
N GLN A 69 -1.95 9.46 -8.41
CA GLN A 69 -1.20 10.62 -7.91
C GLN A 69 -0.31 10.28 -6.70
N SER A 70 -0.29 9.02 -6.28
CA SER A 70 0.53 8.56 -5.16
C SER A 70 2.02 8.82 -5.40
N PRO A 71 2.80 9.12 -4.34
CA PRO A 71 4.27 9.23 -4.42
C PRO A 71 4.96 8.03 -5.08
N ILE A 72 4.32 6.86 -5.10
CA ILE A 72 4.87 5.66 -5.74
C ILE A 72 5.07 5.84 -7.26
N SER A 73 4.24 6.65 -7.92
CA SER A 73 4.34 6.93 -9.37
C SER A 73 5.65 7.60 -9.79
N ARG A 74 6.40 8.17 -8.83
CA ARG A 74 7.69 8.84 -9.06
C ARG A 74 8.85 8.13 -8.36
N ALA A 75 8.57 7.01 -7.68
CA ALA A 75 9.57 6.28 -6.93
C ALA A 75 10.54 5.57 -7.90
N LYS A 76 11.84 5.62 -7.57
CA LYS A 76 12.89 4.87 -8.27
C LYS A 76 13.09 3.48 -7.67
N LEU A 77 12.69 3.31 -6.41
CA LEU A 77 12.68 2.03 -5.71
C LEU A 77 11.49 1.99 -4.76
N VAL A 78 10.83 0.82 -4.71
CA VAL A 78 9.80 0.52 -3.72
C VAL A 78 10.27 -0.69 -2.94
N VAL A 79 10.32 -0.58 -1.62
CA VAL A 79 10.62 -1.68 -0.71
C VAL A 79 9.33 -2.11 -0.03
N ILE A 80 8.96 -3.37 -0.19
CA ILE A 80 7.80 -3.97 0.47
C ILE A 80 8.28 -4.95 1.55
N ASP A 81 7.92 -4.68 2.79
CA ASP A 81 8.07 -5.62 3.90
C ASP A 81 6.81 -6.50 4.04
N GLU A 82 6.97 -7.70 4.58
CA GLU A 82 5.91 -8.72 4.66
C GLU A 82 5.31 -9.06 3.27
N CYS A 83 6.18 -9.18 2.26
CA CYS A 83 5.77 -9.45 0.89
C CYS A 83 5.06 -10.80 0.70
N SER A 84 5.22 -11.74 1.64
CA SER A 84 4.50 -13.03 1.65
C SER A 84 2.98 -12.86 1.80
N MET A 85 2.51 -11.72 2.32
CA MET A 85 1.09 -11.40 2.43
C MET A 85 0.54 -10.65 1.20
N VAL A 86 1.41 -10.29 0.24
CA VAL A 86 0.99 -9.62 -0.99
C VAL A 86 0.54 -10.67 -2.00
N ASP A 87 -0.76 -10.67 -2.29
CA ASP A 87 -1.32 -11.56 -3.31
C ASP A 87 -1.05 -11.06 -4.74
N GLU A 88 -1.46 -11.87 -5.71
CA GLU A 88 -1.23 -11.60 -7.12
C GLU A 88 -1.97 -10.35 -7.63
N GLN A 89 -3.16 -10.07 -7.10
CA GLN A 89 -3.94 -8.90 -7.52
C GLN A 89 -3.29 -7.61 -7.01
N LEU A 90 -2.92 -7.58 -5.73
CA LEU A 90 -2.24 -6.45 -5.11
C LEU A 90 -0.85 -6.23 -5.74
N GLY A 91 -0.15 -7.31 -6.08
CA GLY A 91 1.09 -7.27 -6.84
C GLY A 91 0.91 -6.65 -8.23
N ARG A 92 -0.10 -7.08 -9.00
CA ARG A 92 -0.42 -6.47 -10.31
C ARG A 92 -0.75 -4.99 -10.20
N ASP A 93 -1.55 -4.63 -9.21
CA ASP A 93 -1.94 -3.24 -8.97
C ASP A 93 -0.73 -2.37 -8.64
N LEU A 94 0.19 -2.87 -7.80
CA LEU A 94 1.48 -2.24 -7.51
C LEU A 94 2.33 -2.05 -8.76
N MET A 95 2.47 -3.09 -9.59
CA MET A 95 3.27 -3.04 -10.82
C MET A 95 2.65 -2.12 -11.89
N SER A 96 1.35 -1.83 -11.80
CA SER A 96 0.70 -0.91 -12.75
C SER A 96 1.16 0.55 -12.62
N PHE A 97 1.98 0.90 -11.62
CA PHE A 97 2.48 2.26 -11.40
C PHE A 97 3.77 2.60 -12.15
N GLY A 98 4.44 1.62 -12.78
CA GLY A 98 5.68 1.82 -13.54
C GLY A 98 6.41 0.53 -13.79
#